data_AF-A0A1F9N7P6-F1
#
_entry.id   AF-A0A1F9N7P6-F1
#
_cell.length_a   1.000
_cell.length_b   1.000
_cell.length_c   1.000
_cell.angle_alpha   90.00
_cell.angle_beta   90.00
_cell.angle_gamma   90.00
#
_symmetry.space_group_name_H-M   'P 1'
#
loop_
_entity.id
_entity.type
_entity.pdbx_description
1 polymer ?
#
loop_
_entity_poly.entity_id
_entity_poly.type
_entity_poly.pdbx_seq_one_letter_code
_entity_poly.pdbx_strand_id
1 'polypeptide(L)'
;MPFRELETSKDWARFFEHQCVNAFKQVADTTPSFFRDIIELFNGKQVGNHYEADIALIIHPLPLLPMLICYNHPEGGLESDLNLFFDKTADKNLPVENIYTLSTGLSNMFRKLARTHG
;
A
#
# COMPACT_ATOMS: atom_id res chain seq x y z
N MET A 1 2.59 -6.35 -9.54
CA MET A 1 1.56 -7.39 -9.38
C MET A 1 0.93 -7.29 -8.00
N PRO A 2 -0.39 -7.51 -7.85
CA PRO A 2 -1.07 -7.57 -6.55
C PRO A 2 -0.53 -8.71 -5.68
N PHE A 3 -0.75 -8.61 -4.36
CA PHE A 3 -0.29 -9.63 -3.40
C PHE A 3 -0.72 -11.06 -3.77
N ARG A 4 -1.97 -11.25 -4.22
CA ARG A 4 -2.54 -12.56 -4.59
C ARG A 4 -1.83 -13.29 -5.75
N GLU A 5 -0.99 -12.56 -6.50
CA GLU A 5 -0.24 -13.08 -7.64
C GLU A 5 1.20 -13.50 -7.26
N LEU A 6 1.64 -13.19 -6.03
CA LEU A 6 2.91 -13.71 -5.50
C LEU A 6 2.83 -15.23 -5.32
N GLU A 7 3.94 -15.92 -5.49
CA GLU A 7 4.04 -17.36 -5.24
C GLU A 7 3.56 -17.69 -3.82
N THR A 8 2.85 -18.81 -3.62
CA THR A 8 2.27 -19.26 -2.34
C THR A 8 1.30 -18.30 -1.60
N SER A 9 0.92 -17.15 -2.17
CA SER A 9 0.10 -16.12 -1.49
C SER A 9 -1.42 -16.35 -1.46
N LYS A 10 -1.93 -17.28 -2.26
CA LYS A 10 -3.37 -17.43 -2.54
C LYS A 10 -4.22 -17.58 -1.28
N ASP A 11 -3.74 -18.34 -0.30
CA ASP A 11 -4.46 -18.60 0.95
C ASP A 11 -4.56 -17.37 1.86
N TRP A 12 -3.64 -16.41 1.69
CA TRP A 12 -3.53 -15.20 2.50
C TRP A 12 -4.17 -13.98 1.86
N ALA A 13 -4.49 -14.03 0.55
CA ALA A 13 -4.95 -12.89 -0.22
C ALA A 13 -6.17 -12.18 0.39
N ARG A 14 -7.17 -12.94 0.86
CA ARG A 14 -8.36 -12.36 1.53
C ARG A 14 -8.01 -11.66 2.84
N PHE A 15 -7.12 -12.25 3.63
CA PHE A 15 -6.65 -11.64 4.87
C PHE A 15 -5.82 -10.40 4.60
N PHE A 16 -5.01 -10.42 3.54
CA PHE A 16 -4.19 -9.28 3.13
C PHE A 16 -5.08 -8.10 2.71
N GLU A 17 -6.09 -8.37 1.90
CA GLU A 17 -7.06 -7.36 1.48
C GLU A 17 -7.70 -6.68 2.70
N HIS A 18 -8.22 -7.49 3.62
CA HIS A 18 -8.95 -6.97 4.77
C HIS A 18 -8.05 -6.28 5.81
N GLN A 19 -6.87 -6.84 6.12
CA GLN A 19 -6.01 -6.32 7.19
C GLN A 19 -5.00 -5.27 6.71
N CYS A 20 -4.66 -5.28 5.43
CA CYS A 20 -3.69 -4.37 4.84
C CYS A 20 -4.37 -3.34 3.94
N VAL A 21 -4.91 -3.76 2.80
CA VAL A 21 -5.39 -2.85 1.75
C VAL A 21 -6.52 -1.95 2.26
N ASN A 22 -7.55 -2.52 2.89
CA ASN A 22 -8.66 -1.75 3.44
C ASN A 22 -8.21 -0.77 4.53
N ALA A 23 -7.21 -1.15 5.32
CA ALA A 23 -6.66 -0.27 6.33
C ALA A 23 -5.87 0.90 5.73
N PHE A 24 -5.08 0.65 4.68
CA PHE A 24 -4.41 1.70 3.92
C PHE A 24 -5.45 2.65 3.30
N LYS A 25 -6.49 2.09 2.68
CA LYS A 25 -7.60 2.85 2.10
C LYS A 25 -8.27 3.74 3.13
N GLN A 26 -8.61 3.19 4.30
CA GLN A 26 -9.23 3.95 5.38
C GLN A 26 -8.37 5.14 5.81
N VAL A 27 -7.05 4.97 5.90
CA VAL A 27 -6.16 6.10 6.25
C VAL A 27 -6.15 7.14 5.13
N ALA A 28 -6.01 6.71 3.87
CA ALA A 28 -6.03 7.60 2.72
C ALA A 28 -7.34 8.41 2.62
N ASP A 29 -8.47 7.77 2.89
CA ASP A 29 -9.80 8.40 2.84
C ASP A 29 -10.05 9.41 3.96
N THR A 30 -9.38 9.24 5.11
CA THR A 30 -9.68 10.02 6.33
C THR A 30 -8.63 11.04 6.69
N THR A 31 -7.42 10.96 6.11
CA THR A 31 -6.26 11.73 6.55
C THR A 31 -5.62 12.48 5.38
N PRO A 32 -5.86 13.79 5.23
CA PRO A 32 -5.31 14.59 4.13
C PRO A 32 -3.77 14.60 4.07
N SER A 33 -3.09 14.44 5.21
CA SER A 33 -1.63 14.40 5.28
C SER A 33 -1.01 13.06 4.86
N PHE A 34 -1.81 12.00 4.71
CA PHE A 34 -1.31 10.64 4.61
C PHE A 34 -0.23 10.46 3.52
N PHE A 35 -0.49 10.94 2.31
CA PHE A 35 0.46 10.82 1.21
C PHE A 35 1.72 11.66 1.41
N ARG A 36 1.61 12.81 2.10
CA ARG A 36 2.77 13.60 2.52
C ARG A 36 3.61 12.81 3.52
N ASP A 37 2.99 12.21 4.52
CA ASP A 37 3.68 11.41 5.54
C ASP A 37 4.41 10.22 4.91
N ILE A 38 3.82 9.58 3.90
CA ILE A 38 4.49 8.54 3.10
C ILE A 38 5.74 9.10 2.40
N ILE A 39 5.62 10.25 1.73
CA ILE A 39 6.74 10.86 1.01
C ILE A 39 7.87 11.23 1.98
N GLU A 40 7.54 11.86 3.10
CA GLU A 40 8.51 12.35 4.07
C GLU A 40 9.17 11.22 4.88
N LEU A 41 8.40 10.24 5.37
CA LEU A 41 8.92 9.17 6.24
C LEU A 41 9.61 8.05 5.45
N PHE A 42 9.12 7.72 4.25
CA PHE A 42 9.61 6.59 3.46
C PHE A 42 10.39 6.99 2.23
N ASN A 43 10.70 8.29 2.08
CA ASN A 43 11.30 8.84 0.87
C ASN A 43 10.50 8.41 -0.37
N GLY A 44 9.17 8.45 -0.25
CA GLY A 44 8.24 7.98 -1.26
C GLY A 44 8.40 8.75 -2.56
N LYS A 45 8.44 8.03 -3.68
CA LYS A 45 8.62 8.62 -5.01
C LYS A 45 7.31 8.56 -5.78
N GLN A 46 6.86 9.69 -6.28
CA GLN A 46 5.77 9.73 -7.25
C GLN A 46 6.20 9.01 -8.53
N VAL A 47 5.31 8.16 -9.04
CA VAL A 47 5.51 7.49 -10.33
C VAL A 47 4.69 8.25 -11.37
N GLY A 48 5.35 8.84 -12.37
CA GLY A 48 4.66 9.61 -13.41
C GLY A 48 3.83 8.75 -14.38
N ASN A 49 2.63 9.26 -14.74
CA ASN A 49 1.68 8.97 -15.84
C ASN A 49 1.49 7.54 -16.43
N HIS A 50 2.20 6.51 -15.97
CA HIS A 50 2.06 5.13 -16.48
C HIS A 50 1.00 4.32 -15.72
N TYR A 51 0.42 4.89 -14.66
CA TYR A 51 -0.67 4.31 -13.90
C TYR A 51 -1.85 5.27 -13.96
N GLU A 52 -3.03 4.76 -14.32
CA GLU A 52 -4.31 5.48 -14.35
C GLU A 52 -4.84 5.71 -12.91
N ALA A 53 -3.95 6.13 -12.01
CA ALA A 53 -4.30 6.45 -10.64
C ALA A 53 -4.10 7.92 -10.36
N ASP A 54 -5.01 8.53 -9.61
CA ASP A 54 -4.87 9.94 -9.21
C ASP A 54 -3.59 10.16 -8.39
N ILE A 55 -3.24 9.17 -7.56
CA ILE A 55 -2.02 9.16 -6.77
C ILE A 55 -1.34 7.80 -6.91
N ALA A 56 -0.07 7.82 -7.33
CA ALA A 56 0.79 6.64 -7.41
C ALA A 56 2.13 6.92 -6.70
N LEU A 57 2.40 6.21 -5.61
CA LEU A 57 3.62 6.34 -4.82
C LEU A 57 4.35 5.02 -4.68
N ILE A 58 5.66 5.00 -4.95
CA ILE A 58 6.52 3.88 -4.59
C ILE A 58 7.25 4.20 -3.29
N ILE A 59 7.18 3.26 -2.35
CA ILE A 59 8.03 3.21 -1.17
C ILE A 59 8.91 1.95 -1.20
N HIS A 60 10.00 1.98 -0.43
CA HIS A 60 10.88 0.82 -0.24
C HIS A 60 10.94 0.50 1.25
N PRO A 61 9.95 -0.22 1.81
CA PRO A 61 9.99 -0.66 3.21
C PRO A 61 11.24 -1.44 3.56
N LEU A 62 11.80 -2.15 2.57
CA LEU A 62 13.10 -2.79 2.60
C LEU A 62 13.83 -2.52 1.27
N PRO A 63 15.19 -2.58 1.24
CA PRO A 63 15.96 -2.23 0.04
C PRO A 63 15.58 -2.99 -1.24
N LEU A 64 15.14 -4.25 -1.11
CA LEU A 64 14.79 -5.14 -2.23
C LEU A 64 13.29 -5.43 -2.31
N LEU A 65 12.47 -4.63 -1.63
CA LEU A 65 11.02 -4.80 -1.62
C LEU A 65 10.33 -3.47 -1.97
N PRO A 66 10.32 -3.06 -3.25
CA PRO A 66 9.53 -1.92 -3.68
C PRO A 66 8.04 -2.25 -3.54
N MET A 67 7.28 -1.31 -2.98
CA MET A 67 5.83 -1.38 -2.86
C MET A 67 5.23 -0.14 -3.51
N LEU A 68 4.37 -0.36 -4.51
CA LEU A 68 3.60 0.68 -5.17
C LEU A 68 2.21 0.77 -4.53
N ILE A 69 1.85 1.98 -4.12
CA ILE A 69 0.56 2.35 -3.58
C ILE A 69 -0.16 3.18 -4.64
N CYS A 70 -1.29 2.69 -5.13
CA CYS A 70 -2.15 3.42 -6.06
C CYS A 70 -3.46 3.77 -5.37
N TYR A 71 -3.88 5.02 -5.45
CA TYR A 71 -5.12 5.52 -4.87
C TYR A 71 -5.90 6.34 -5.89
N ASN A 72 -7.20 6.08 -5.95
CA ASN A 72 -8.18 6.84 -6.72
C ASN A 72 -9.16 7.50 -5.76
N HIS A 73 -9.39 8.79 -5.97
CA HIS A 73 -10.40 9.53 -5.23
C HIS A 73 -11.80 9.01 -5.59
N PRO A 74 -12.79 9.20 -4.71
CA PRO A 74 -14.17 8.91 -5.09
C PRO A 74 -14.60 9.87 -6.22
N GLU A 75 -15.10 9.31 -7.33
CA GLU A 75 -15.55 10.08 -8.50
C GLU A 75 -16.87 9.51 -9.05
N GLY A 76 -17.78 10.38 -9.48
CA GLY A 76 -18.98 9.95 -10.22
C GLY A 76 -19.94 9.05 -9.44
N GLY A 77 -19.92 9.10 -8.10
CA GLY A 77 -20.71 8.23 -7.24
C GLY A 77 -20.07 6.86 -6.95
N LEU A 78 -18.84 6.63 -7.41
CA LEU A 78 -18.01 5.49 -7.02
C LEU A 78 -17.24 5.81 -5.74
N GLU A 79 -17.07 4.81 -4.87
CA GLU A 79 -16.18 4.92 -3.72
C GLU A 79 -14.72 5.06 -4.18
N SER A 80 -13.86 5.59 -3.32
CA SER A 80 -12.42 5.56 -3.54
C SER A 80 -11.92 4.13 -3.68
N ASP A 81 -10.75 3.96 -4.31
CA ASP A 81 -10.11 2.66 -4.46
C ASP A 81 -8.62 2.76 -4.09
N LEU A 82 -8.09 1.71 -3.47
CA LEU A 82 -6.67 1.62 -3.14
C LEU A 82 -6.14 0.24 -3.49
N ASN A 83 -5.05 0.20 -4.25
CA ASN A 83 -4.38 -1.02 -4.63
C ASN A 83 -2.90 -0.98 -4.21
N LEU A 84 -2.41 -2.13 -3.75
CA LEU A 84 -1.00 -2.34 -3.43
C LEU A 84 -0.39 -3.31 -4.43
N PHE A 85 0.73 -2.91 -5.02
CA PHE A 85 1.49 -3.74 -5.95
C PHE A 85 2.92 -3.94 -5.49
N PHE A 86 3.43 -5.12 -5.79
CA PHE A 86 4.80 -5.54 -5.59
C PHE A 86 5.46 -5.77 -6.94
N ASP A 87 6.78 -5.70 -6.99
CA ASP A 87 7.51 -6.14 -8.17
C ASP A 87 7.58 -7.67 -8.24
N LYS A 88 8.03 -8.18 -9.39
CA LYS A 88 8.15 -9.63 -9.66
C LYS A 88 9.24 -10.34 -8.84
N THR A 89 9.97 -9.61 -8.00
CA THR A 89 11.07 -10.15 -7.19
C THR A 89 10.75 -10.19 -5.71
N ALA A 90 9.61 -9.63 -5.30
CA ALA A 90 9.19 -9.55 -3.92
C ALA A 90 9.21 -10.91 -3.19
N ASP A 91 8.56 -11.93 -3.76
CA ASP A 91 8.50 -13.30 -3.22
C ASP A 91 9.82 -14.07 -3.31
N LYS A 92 10.79 -13.57 -4.08
CA LYS A 92 12.17 -14.08 -4.14
C LYS A 92 13.07 -13.45 -3.09
N ASN A 93 12.78 -12.20 -2.73
CA ASN A 93 13.58 -11.43 -1.78
C ASN A 93 13.06 -11.57 -0.34
N LEU A 94 11.78 -11.91 -0.15
CA LEU A 94 11.16 -12.05 1.16
C LEU A 94 10.02 -13.08 1.12
N PRO A 95 9.93 -14.01 2.09
CA PRO A 95 8.80 -14.93 2.19
C PRO A 95 7.47 -14.18 2.26
N VAL A 96 6.42 -14.73 1.67
CA VAL A 96 5.11 -14.07 1.55
C VAL A 96 4.50 -13.77 2.91
N GLU A 97 4.70 -14.61 3.92
CA GLU A 97 4.27 -14.38 5.29
C GLU A 97 4.93 -13.12 5.87
N ASN A 98 6.21 -12.89 5.55
CA ASN A 98 6.93 -11.71 6.00
C ASN A 98 6.50 -10.46 5.22
N ILE A 99 6.20 -10.57 3.92
CA ILE A 99 5.59 -9.48 3.13
C ILE A 99 4.24 -9.10 3.74
N TYR A 100 3.43 -10.09 4.10
CA TYR A 100 2.16 -9.90 4.78
C TYR A 100 2.34 -9.18 6.12
N THR A 101 3.19 -9.68 7.00
CA THR A 101 3.45 -9.08 8.32
C THR A 101 4.01 -7.66 8.20
N LEU A 102 4.92 -7.41 7.26
CA LEU A 102 5.48 -6.09 7.04
C LEU A 102 4.43 -5.09 6.54
N SER A 103 3.66 -5.47 5.52
CA SER A 103 2.65 -4.61 4.91
C SER A 103 1.53 -4.29 5.91
N THR A 104 1.04 -5.29 6.64
CA THR A 104 0.05 -5.09 7.72
C THR A 104 0.63 -4.28 8.88
N GLY A 105 1.91 -4.45 9.21
CA GLY A 105 2.61 -3.63 10.19
C GLY A 105 2.66 -2.14 9.79
N LEU A 106 2.96 -1.86 8.52
CA LEU A 106 2.92 -0.51 7.96
C LEU A 106 1.51 0.08 8.01
N SER A 107 0.49 -0.66 7.57
CA SER A 107 -0.90 -0.18 7.60
C SER A 107 -1.32 0.19 9.03
N ASN A 108 -0.90 -0.62 10.02
CA ASN A 108 -1.14 -0.38 11.45
C ASN A 108 -0.42 0.88 11.94
N MET A 109 0.84 1.07 11.54
CA MET A 109 1.63 2.24 11.89
C MET A 109 0.98 3.52 11.35
N PHE A 110 0.57 3.53 10.08
CA PHE A 110 -0.10 4.68 9.47
C PHE A 110 -1.44 5.00 10.14
N ARG A 111 -2.24 3.98 10.49
CA ARG A 111 -3.47 4.21 11.27
C ARG A 111 -3.20 4.90 12.61
N LYS A 112 -2.08 4.58 13.26
CA LYS A 112 -1.70 5.24 14.51
C LYS A 112 -1.26 6.68 14.28
N LEU A 113 -0.43 6.93 13.26
CA LEU A 113 0.02 8.28 12.91
C LEU A 113 -1.17 9.19 12.56
N ALA A 114 -2.09 8.71 11.72
CA ALA A 114 -3.32 9.41 11.38
C ALA A 114 -4.18 9.78 12.60
N ARG A 115 -4.25 8.92 13.62
CA ARG A 115 -4.99 9.22 14.86
C ARG A 115 -4.31 10.25 15.75
N THR A 116 -2.99 10.37 15.68
CA THR A 116 -2.20 11.24 16.56
C THR A 116 -1.89 12.59 15.92
N HIS A 117 -1.83 12.65 14.59
CA HIS A 117 -1.37 13.81 13.82
C HIS A 117 -2.34 14.26 12.69
N GLY A 118 -3.46 13.56 12.50
CA GLY A 118 -4.47 13.87 11.48
C GLY A 118 -5.47 14.96 11.89
#